data_AF-A0AAV4V5N3-F1
#
_entry.id   AF-A0AAV4V5N3-F1
#
_cell.length_a   1.000
_cell.length_b   1.000
_cell.length_c   1.000
_cell.angle_alpha   90.00
_cell.angle_beta   90.00
_cell.angle_gamma   90.00
#
_symmetry.space_group_name_H-M   'P 1'
#
loop_
_entity.id
_entity.type
_entity.pdbx_description
1 polymer ?
#
loop_
_entity_poly.entity_id
_entity_poly.type
_entity_poly.pdbx_seq_one_letter_code
_entity_poly.pdbx_strand_id
1 'polypeptide(L)'
;MSKRKSILEYGIPVYCCASNTNLQKLERVQHSAARVITGLRNTCPNDIVLYTADLQPLSLRRRASLVKYYSKICSLGDRNRTSAYLRDWRNVQRLKRNSPFSMVASAHLLESNVEPNNVDPSDGLPNVHFHTDLSVQVNKQDDLPVYLKQLALEIINDIPADAIKMYTDGSKNEKG
;
A
#
# COMPACT_ATOMS: atom_id res chain seq x y z
N MET A 1 -8.93 7.86 -18.83
CA MET A 1 -9.10 6.39 -18.79
C MET A 1 -8.34 5.84 -17.58
N SER A 2 -9.04 5.44 -16.51
CA SER A 2 -8.40 4.97 -15.27
C SER A 2 -7.77 3.60 -15.50
N LYS A 3 -6.43 3.53 -15.60
CA LYS A 3 -5.70 2.26 -15.74
C LYS A 3 -5.85 1.49 -14.41
N ARG A 4 -6.65 0.41 -14.41
CA ARG A 4 -6.64 -0.56 -13.30
C ARG A 4 -5.21 -1.06 -13.13
N LYS A 5 -4.65 -0.89 -11.94
CA LYS A 5 -3.32 -1.42 -11.61
C LYS A 5 -3.37 -2.94 -11.67
N SER A 6 -2.35 -3.52 -12.30
CA SER A 6 -2.21 -4.98 -12.33
C SER A 6 -1.93 -5.51 -10.92
N ILE A 7 -2.22 -6.80 -10.66
CA ILE A 7 -1.94 -7.44 -9.35
C ILE A 7 -0.46 -7.29 -8.96
N LEU A 8 0.45 -7.34 -9.94
CA LEU A 8 1.89 -7.13 -9.72
C LEU A 8 2.22 -5.73 -9.19
N GLU A 9 1.44 -4.72 -9.58
CA GLU A 9 1.59 -3.34 -9.12
C GLU A 9 0.96 -3.08 -7.75
N TYR A 10 0.09 -3.98 -7.25
CA TYR A 10 -0.34 -3.91 -5.86
C TYR A 10 0.72 -4.49 -4.92
N GLY A 11 1.35 -5.59 -5.31
CA GLY A 11 2.35 -6.30 -4.52
C GLY A 11 3.78 -5.73 -4.60
N ILE A 12 3.98 -4.48 -5.04
CA ILE A 12 5.32 -3.90 -5.32
C ILE A 12 6.34 -4.14 -4.21
N PRO A 13 6.05 -3.87 -2.92
CA PRO A 13 7.06 -4.00 -1.87
C PRO A 13 7.60 -5.43 -1.80
N VAL A 14 6.70 -6.41 -1.85
CA VAL A 14 7.04 -7.84 -1.79
C VAL A 14 7.72 -8.30 -3.08
N TYR A 15 7.22 -7.84 -4.23
CA TYR A 15 7.75 -8.19 -5.54
C TYR A 15 9.22 -7.79 -5.70
N CYS A 16 9.65 -6.66 -5.11
CA CYS A 16 11.04 -6.22 -5.13
C CYS A 16 12.00 -7.14 -4.39
N CYS A 17 11.51 -7.98 -3.48
CA CYS A 17 12.32 -8.87 -2.65
C CYS A 17 12.50 -10.27 -3.27
N ALA A 18 11.85 -10.54 -4.41
CA ALA A 18 11.95 -11.84 -5.06
C ALA A 18 13.37 -12.10 -5.60
N SER A 19 13.75 -13.38 -5.66
CA SER A 19 15.06 -13.79 -6.18
C SER A 19 15.22 -13.44 -7.66
N ASN A 20 16.45 -13.14 -8.10
CA ASN A 20 16.76 -12.87 -9.51
C ASN A 20 16.22 -13.95 -10.47
N THR A 21 16.27 -15.22 -10.06
CA THR A 21 15.71 -16.34 -10.83
C THR A 21 14.20 -16.21 -11.07
N ASN A 22 13.43 -15.85 -10.04
CA ASN A 22 11.99 -15.65 -10.17
C ASN A 22 11.66 -14.38 -10.96
N LEU A 23 12.46 -13.33 -10.81
CA LEU A 23 12.32 -12.10 -11.58
C LEU A 23 12.54 -12.35 -13.07
N GLN A 24 13.57 -13.11 -13.43
CA GLN A 24 13.83 -13.51 -14.81
C GLN A 24 12.71 -14.38 -15.39
N LYS A 25 12.09 -15.27 -14.59
CA LYS A 25 10.91 -16.03 -15.03
C LYS A 25 9.77 -15.10 -15.43
N LEU A 26 9.48 -14.09 -14.62
CA LEU A 26 8.42 -13.12 -14.92
C LEU A 26 8.74 -12.28 -16.16
N GLU A 27 9.99 -11.85 -16.33
CA GLU A 27 10.42 -11.17 -17.56
C GLU A 27 10.20 -12.05 -18.78
N ARG A 28 10.58 -13.33 -18.73
CA ARG A 28 10.35 -14.27 -19.85
C ARG A 28 8.86 -14.42 -20.19
N VAL A 29 7.99 -14.48 -19.17
CA VAL A 29 6.53 -14.53 -19.37
C VAL A 29 6.02 -13.27 -20.07
N GLN A 30 6.47 -12.08 -19.65
CA GLN A 30 6.09 -10.83 -20.32
C GLN A 30 6.54 -10.83 -21.80
N HIS A 31 7.80 -11.18 -22.08
CA HIS A 31 8.30 -11.19 -23.45
C HIS A 31 7.58 -12.21 -24.32
N SER A 32 7.29 -13.41 -23.79
CA SER A 32 6.51 -14.43 -24.50
C SER A 32 5.11 -13.90 -24.86
N ALA A 33 4.40 -13.32 -23.90
CA ALA A 33 3.09 -12.73 -24.15
C ALA A 33 3.14 -11.57 -25.15
N ALA A 34 4.13 -10.68 -25.04
CA ALA A 34 4.30 -9.56 -25.95
C ALA A 34 4.58 -10.01 -27.39
N ARG A 35 5.32 -11.12 -27.59
CA ARG A 35 5.50 -11.73 -28.92
C ARG A 35 4.20 -12.27 -29.49
N VAL A 36 3.40 -12.96 -28.68
CA VAL A 36 2.08 -13.47 -29.11
C VAL A 36 1.17 -12.32 -29.54
N ILE A 37 1.15 -11.22 -28.78
CA ILE A 37 0.34 -10.04 -29.08
C ILE A 37 0.80 -9.34 -30.36
N THR A 38 2.11 -9.18 -30.55
CA THR A 38 2.69 -8.43 -31.69
C THR A 38 2.87 -9.28 -32.95
N GLY A 39 2.79 -10.61 -32.86
CA GLY A 39 3.06 -11.54 -33.95
C GLY A 39 4.54 -11.59 -34.37
N LEU A 40 5.45 -11.01 -33.57
CA LEU A 40 6.87 -10.95 -33.90
C LEU A 40 7.56 -12.31 -33.71
N ARG A 41 8.49 -12.62 -34.63
CA ARG A 41 9.27 -13.88 -34.60
C ARG A 41 10.09 -13.99 -33.31
N ASN A 42 10.36 -15.22 -32.87
CA ASN A 42 11.19 -15.50 -31.68
C ASN A 42 12.62 -14.95 -31.78
N THR A 43 13.14 -14.72 -32.98
CA THR A 43 14.45 -14.12 -33.22
C THR A 43 14.47 -12.61 -33.05
N CYS A 44 13.31 -11.94 -33.02
CA CYS A 44 13.23 -10.49 -32.84
C CYS A 44 13.79 -10.11 -31.45
N PRO A 45 14.64 -9.09 -31.32
CA PRO A 45 15.11 -8.59 -30.03
C PRO A 45 13.97 -8.25 -29.08
N ASN A 46 14.15 -8.57 -27.79
CA ASN A 46 13.16 -8.34 -26.75
C ASN A 46 12.73 -6.87 -26.63
N ASP A 47 13.67 -5.94 -26.76
CA ASP A 47 13.39 -4.50 -26.64
C ASP A 47 12.46 -4.01 -27.75
N ILE A 48 12.62 -4.53 -28.98
CA ILE A 48 11.75 -4.22 -30.12
C ILE A 48 10.35 -4.82 -29.90
N VAL A 49 10.27 -6.03 -29.35
CA VAL A 49 8.99 -6.66 -29.00
C VAL A 49 8.23 -5.82 -27.99
N LEU A 50 8.91 -5.38 -26.93
CA LEU A 50 8.31 -4.55 -25.89
C LEU A 50 7.88 -3.17 -26.43
N TYR A 51 8.73 -2.54 -27.24
CA TYR A 51 8.40 -1.27 -27.90
C TYR A 51 7.17 -1.38 -28.80
N THR A 52 7.14 -2.40 -29.66
CA THR A 52 6.00 -2.65 -30.57
C THR A 52 4.71 -2.96 -29.80
N ALA A 53 4.83 -3.61 -28.64
CA ALA A 53 3.70 -3.93 -27.77
C ALA A 53 3.25 -2.74 -26.88
N ASP A 54 3.91 -1.58 -26.94
CA ASP A 54 3.73 -0.46 -26.02
C ASP A 54 3.86 -0.87 -24.54
N LEU A 55 4.84 -1.72 -24.23
CA LEU A 55 5.12 -2.23 -22.90
C LEU A 55 6.50 -1.81 -22.40
N GLN A 56 6.59 -1.38 -21.15
CA GLN A 56 7.87 -1.22 -20.47
C GLN A 56 8.37 -2.55 -19.88
N PRO A 57 9.70 -2.75 -19.78
CA PRO A 57 10.29 -3.86 -19.04
C PRO A 57 9.79 -3.91 -17.58
N LEU A 58 9.57 -5.12 -17.03
CA LEU A 58 9.05 -5.24 -15.65
C LEU A 58 10.03 -4.69 -14.62
N SER A 59 11.33 -4.84 -14.85
CA SER A 59 12.40 -4.26 -14.01
C SER A 59 12.24 -2.74 -13.85
N LEU A 60 12.02 -2.02 -14.95
CA LEU A 60 11.85 -0.57 -14.94
C LEU A 60 10.54 -0.16 -14.25
N ARG A 61 9.43 -0.84 -14.58
CA ARG A 61 8.13 -0.61 -13.94
C ARG A 61 8.20 -0.82 -12.43
N ARG A 62 8.89 -1.88 -12.00
CA ARG A 62 9.07 -2.21 -10.58
C ARG A 62 9.87 -1.14 -9.85
N ARG A 63 10.99 -0.69 -10.43
CA ARG A 63 11.82 0.38 -9.85
C ARG A 63 11.04 1.68 -9.74
N ALA A 64 10.37 2.11 -10.80
CA ALA A 64 9.56 3.33 -10.79
C ALA A 64 8.43 3.27 -9.75
N SER A 65 7.78 2.11 -9.64
CA SER A 65 6.70 1.91 -8.67
C SER A 65 7.21 1.84 -7.23
N LEU A 66 8.41 1.29 -7.01
CA LEU A 66 9.08 1.29 -5.70
C LEU A 66 9.40 2.72 -5.27
N VAL A 67 10.02 3.52 -6.15
CA VAL A 67 10.28 4.94 -5.89
C VAL A 67 8.99 5.65 -5.50
N LYS A 68 7.94 5.53 -6.32
CA LYS A 68 6.65 6.18 -6.06
C LYS A 68 6.05 5.77 -4.70
N TYR A 69 6.14 4.49 -4.34
CA TYR A 69 5.64 3.99 -3.06
C TYR A 69 6.41 4.61 -1.89
N TYR A 70 7.73 4.67 -1.96
CA TYR A 70 8.56 5.23 -0.89
C TYR A 70 8.45 6.74 -0.78
N SER A 71 8.52 7.46 -1.90
CA SER A 71 8.32 8.91 -1.90
C SER A 71 6.97 9.28 -1.30
N LYS A 72 5.92 8.48 -1.57
CA LYS A 72 4.61 8.67 -0.94
C LYS A 72 4.68 8.47 0.58
N ILE A 73 5.40 7.47 1.07
CA ILE A 73 5.48 7.26 2.52
C ILE A 73 6.31 8.37 3.17
N CYS A 74 7.45 8.74 2.60
CA CYS A 74 8.29 9.84 3.08
C CYS A 74 7.52 11.17 3.11
N SER A 75 6.64 11.42 2.13
CA SER A 75 5.80 12.61 2.11
C SER A 75 4.75 12.64 3.23
N LEU A 76 4.47 11.56 3.94
CA LEU A 76 3.50 11.57 5.06
C LEU A 76 4.06 12.21 6.34
N GLY A 77 5.35 12.54 6.38
CA GLY A 77 6.00 13.15 7.53
C GLY A 77 6.03 12.25 8.77
N ASP A 78 6.41 12.82 9.92
CA ASP A 78 6.62 12.05 11.16
C ASP A 78 5.32 11.70 11.90
N ARG A 79 4.21 12.37 11.56
CA ARG A 79 2.87 12.02 12.09
C ARG A 79 2.46 10.60 11.69
N ASN A 80 2.92 10.12 10.54
CA ASN A 80 2.68 8.75 10.11
C ASN A 80 3.71 7.80 10.73
N ARG A 81 3.24 6.83 11.53
CA ARG A 81 4.10 5.84 12.20
C ARG A 81 5.01 5.07 11.24
N THR A 82 4.54 4.71 10.05
CA THR A 82 5.35 3.97 9.06
C THR A 82 6.43 4.86 8.44
N SER A 83 6.12 6.12 8.16
CA SER A 83 7.09 7.11 7.67
C SER A 83 8.18 7.40 8.72
N ALA A 84 7.78 7.66 9.97
CA ALA A 84 8.72 7.86 11.08
C ALA A 84 9.62 6.63 11.28
N TYR A 85 9.04 5.42 11.29
CA TYR A 85 9.79 4.16 11.37
C TYR A 85 10.80 4.00 10.22
N LEU A 86 10.47 4.50 9.02
CA LEU A 86 11.32 4.38 7.84
C LEU A 86 12.55 5.28 7.88
N ARG A 87 12.44 6.48 8.48
CA ARG A 87 13.58 7.41 8.62
C ARG A 87 14.70 6.81 9.47
N ASP A 88 14.32 6.17 10.58
CA ASP A 88 15.26 5.53 11.50
C ASP A 88 15.46 4.04 11.19
N TRP A 89 14.96 3.56 10.04
CA TRP A 89 15.02 2.15 9.72
C TRP A 89 16.46 1.67 9.61
N ARG A 90 16.77 0.58 10.32
CA ARG A 90 18.04 -0.14 10.22
C ARG A 90 17.77 -1.59 9.90
N ASN A 91 18.68 -2.20 9.14
CA ASN A 91 18.62 -3.63 8.91
C ASN A 91 19.09 -4.39 10.16
N VAL A 92 18.14 -4.76 11.02
CA VAL A 92 18.39 -5.57 12.23
C VAL A 92 17.97 -7.03 12.02
N GLN A 93 17.76 -7.45 10.77
CA GLN A 93 17.25 -8.80 10.50
C GLN A 93 18.35 -9.86 10.72
N ARG A 94 18.07 -10.81 11.61
CA ARG A 94 18.93 -11.99 11.86
C ARG A 94 19.12 -12.84 10.60
N LEU A 95 18.08 -12.93 9.77
CA LEU A 95 18.12 -13.67 8.50
C LEU A 95 18.56 -12.73 7.38
N LYS A 96 19.49 -13.18 6.53
CA LYS A 96 19.96 -12.47 5.32
C LYS A 96 18.91 -12.48 4.20
N ARG A 97 17.69 -12.02 4.50
CA ARG A 97 16.64 -11.85 3.49
C ARG A 97 16.54 -10.37 3.14
N ASN A 98 16.33 -10.09 1.86
CA ASN A 98 16.07 -8.74 1.41
C ASN A 98 14.66 -8.38 1.85
N SER A 99 14.53 -7.30 2.63
CA SER A 99 13.25 -6.67 2.88
C SER A 99 12.97 -5.60 1.83
N PRO A 100 11.71 -5.17 1.65
CA PRO A 100 11.40 -4.09 0.73
C PRO A 100 12.19 -2.82 1.08
N PHE A 101 12.43 -2.60 2.37
CA PHE A 101 13.17 -1.46 2.94
C PHE A 101 14.67 -1.57 2.64
N SER A 102 15.23 -2.77 2.77
CA SER A 102 16.61 -3.07 2.39
C SER A 102 16.88 -2.76 0.91
N MET A 103 15.91 -3.06 0.03
CA MET A 103 16.02 -2.80 -1.41
C MET A 103 16.00 -1.32 -1.78
N VAL A 104 15.38 -0.48 -0.96
CA VAL A 104 15.36 0.98 -1.17
C VAL A 104 16.62 1.63 -0.65
N ALA A 105 17.10 1.17 0.51
CA ALA A 105 18.40 1.57 1.03
C ALA A 105 19.52 1.24 0.03
N SER A 106 19.53 0.02 -0.54
CA SER A 106 20.54 -0.38 -1.53
C SER A 106 20.41 0.35 -2.87
N ALA A 107 19.24 0.88 -3.19
CA ALA A 107 19.00 1.65 -4.41
C ALA A 107 19.29 3.15 -4.24
N HIS A 108 19.80 3.61 -3.09
CA HIS A 108 20.03 5.02 -2.74
C HIS A 108 18.80 5.92 -2.92
N LEU A 109 17.59 5.34 -2.83
CA LEU A 109 16.33 6.06 -3.04
C LEU A 109 15.86 6.83 -1.80
N LEU A 110 16.58 6.72 -0.67
CA LEU A 110 16.23 7.36 0.60
C LEU A 110 16.69 8.83 0.70
N GLU A 111 17.54 9.29 -0.21
CA GLU A 111 18.10 10.65 -0.18
C GLU A 111 17.17 11.71 -0.80
N SER A 112 15.97 11.34 -1.23
CA SER A 112 15.03 12.29 -1.80
C SER A 112 14.50 13.23 -0.71
N ASN A 113 14.87 14.51 -0.79
CA ASN A 113 14.26 15.64 -0.07
C ASN A 113 12.80 15.82 -0.49
N VAL A 114 11.95 14.84 -0.19
CA VAL A 114 10.52 14.91 -0.46
C VAL A 114 9.92 15.73 0.66
N GLU A 115 9.46 16.93 0.33
CA GLU A 115 8.72 17.76 1.26
C GLU A 115 7.50 16.99 1.81
N PRO A 116 7.29 17.00 3.14
CA PRO A 116 6.15 16.34 3.74
C PRO A 116 4.86 17.02 3.28
N ASN A 117 4.01 16.25 2.59
CA ASN A 117 2.65 16.65 2.25
C ASN A 117 1.72 16.22 3.38
N ASN A 118 1.69 17.03 4.45
CA ASN A 118 0.81 16.84 5.61
C ASN A 118 -0.61 17.35 5.31
N VAL A 119 -1.27 16.80 4.28
CA VAL A 119 -2.70 17.06 4.09
C VAL A 119 -3.45 16.28 5.16
N ASP A 120 -4.24 16.96 5.97
CA ASP A 120 -5.12 16.28 6.91
C ASP A 120 -6.14 15.47 6.10
N PRO A 121 -6.33 14.16 6.37
CA PRO A 121 -7.38 13.38 5.70
C PRO A 121 -8.78 13.97 5.86
N SER A 122 -9.00 14.83 6.85
CA SER A 122 -10.24 15.56 7.07
C SER A 122 -10.35 16.88 6.28
N ASP A 123 -9.22 17.40 5.77
CA ASP A 123 -9.23 18.59 4.90
C ASP A 123 -9.99 18.28 3.61
N GLY A 124 -11.06 19.04 3.37
CA GLY A 124 -11.91 18.88 2.18
C GLY A 124 -13.12 17.94 2.36
N LEU A 125 -13.41 17.49 3.58
CA LEU A 125 -14.66 16.80 3.93
C LEU A 125 -15.58 17.70 4.77
N PRO A 126 -16.22 18.73 4.17
CA PRO A 126 -17.15 19.57 4.91
C PRO A 126 -18.31 18.73 5.44
N ASN A 127 -18.66 18.94 6.72
CA ASN A 127 -19.75 18.25 7.43
C ASN A 127 -19.52 16.77 7.74
N VAL A 128 -18.28 16.27 7.70
CA VAL A 128 -17.92 14.93 8.21
C VAL A 128 -17.25 15.08 9.57
N HIS A 129 -17.90 14.58 10.63
CA HIS A 129 -17.33 14.56 11.98
C HIS A 129 -16.77 13.17 12.30
N PHE A 130 -15.50 13.12 12.66
CA PHE A 130 -14.85 11.92 13.17
C PHE A 130 -14.87 11.94 14.70
N HIS A 131 -15.59 11.02 15.32
CA HIS A 131 -15.59 10.86 16.77
C HIS A 131 -14.47 9.89 17.17
N THR A 132 -13.27 10.41 17.43
CA THR A 132 -12.09 9.61 17.80
C THR A 132 -11.88 9.46 19.29
N ASP A 133 -12.57 10.28 20.09
CA ASP A 133 -12.38 10.34 21.54
C ASP A 133 -13.28 9.31 22.23
N LEU A 134 -12.68 8.57 23.16
CA LEU A 134 -13.40 7.72 24.09
C LEU A 134 -13.50 8.46 25.42
N SER A 135 -14.69 8.42 26.04
CA SER A 135 -14.93 9.03 27.36
C SER A 135 -14.06 8.43 28.46
N VAL A 136 -13.67 7.16 28.30
CA VAL A 136 -12.82 6.41 29.22
C VAL A 136 -11.80 5.58 28.43
N GLN A 137 -10.56 5.52 28.92
CA GLN A 137 -9.54 4.63 28.35
C GLN A 137 -9.87 3.18 28.71
N VAL A 138 -10.04 2.33 27.70
CA VAL A 138 -10.40 0.91 27.86
C VAL A 138 -9.44 -0.01 27.14
N ASN A 139 -9.23 -1.20 27.70
CA ASN A 139 -8.44 -2.28 27.13
C ASN A 139 -9.33 -3.48 26.80
N LYS A 140 -9.33 -3.88 25.52
CA LYS A 140 -10.10 -5.03 25.03
C LYS A 140 -9.72 -6.37 25.68
N GLN A 141 -8.51 -6.50 26.22
CA GLN A 141 -8.03 -7.74 26.86
C GLN A 141 -8.39 -7.81 28.34
N ASP A 142 -8.39 -6.67 29.02
CA ASP A 142 -8.52 -6.62 30.48
C ASP A 142 -9.97 -6.30 30.91
N ASP A 143 -10.71 -5.54 30.09
CA ASP A 143 -12.07 -5.10 30.43
C ASP A 143 -13.13 -6.13 30.04
N LEU A 144 -14.20 -6.16 30.84
CA LEU A 144 -15.35 -7.04 30.63
C LEU A 144 -16.04 -6.74 29.29
N PRO A 145 -16.37 -7.75 28.47
CA PRO A 145 -17.05 -7.55 27.19
C PRO A 145 -18.38 -6.79 27.28
N VAL A 146 -19.11 -6.97 28.40
CA VAL A 146 -20.38 -6.27 28.65
C VAL A 146 -20.17 -4.77 28.84
N TYR A 147 -19.11 -4.40 29.57
CA TYR A 147 -18.73 -3.00 29.78
C TYR A 147 -18.31 -2.32 28.47
N LEU A 148 -17.49 -3.02 27.67
CA LEU A 148 -17.09 -2.54 26.33
C LEU A 148 -18.30 -2.37 25.39
N LYS A 149 -19.27 -3.30 25.44
CA LYS A 149 -20.52 -3.19 24.67
C LYS A 149 -21.33 -1.97 25.11
N GLN A 150 -21.41 -1.70 26.40
CA GLN A 150 -22.13 -0.54 26.93
C GLN A 150 -21.51 0.77 26.43
N LEU A 151 -20.19 0.95 26.55
CA LEU A 151 -19.50 2.15 26.06
C LEU A 151 -19.69 2.36 24.56
N ALA A 152 -19.63 1.28 23.77
CA ALA A 152 -19.89 1.37 22.33
C ALA A 152 -21.33 1.83 22.04
N LEU A 153 -22.31 1.37 22.81
CA LEU A 153 -23.71 1.78 22.66
C LEU A 153 -23.93 3.24 23.09
N GLU A 154 -23.25 3.72 24.13
CA GLU A 154 -23.27 5.12 24.54
C GLU A 154 -22.80 6.03 23.39
N ILE A 155 -21.66 5.70 22.76
CA ILE A 155 -21.15 6.45 21.61
C ILE A 155 -22.11 6.41 20.41
N ILE A 156 -22.74 5.26 20.16
CA ILE A 156 -23.73 5.13 19.06
C ILE A 156 -24.99 5.97 19.34
N ASN A 157 -25.40 6.07 20.61
CA ASN A 157 -26.56 6.87 21.01
C ASN A 157 -26.30 8.39 20.94
N ASP A 158 -25.04 8.81 21.05
CA ASP A 158 -24.64 10.21 20.89
C ASP A 158 -24.60 10.68 19.42
N ILE A 159 -24.75 9.76 18.45
CA ILE A 159 -24.81 10.12 17.03
C ILE A 159 -26.11 10.89 16.75
N PRO A 160 -26.06 12.07 16.11
CA PRO A 160 -27.24 12.87 15.79
C PRO A 160 -28.32 12.06 15.05
N ALA A 161 -29.58 12.26 15.43
CA ALA A 161 -30.71 11.51 14.88
C ALA A 161 -30.91 11.75 13.37
N ASP A 162 -30.47 12.90 12.85
CA ASP A 162 -30.50 13.30 11.45
C ASP A 162 -29.28 12.81 10.63
N ALA A 163 -28.31 12.16 11.27
CA ALA A 163 -27.16 11.61 10.58
C ALA A 163 -27.52 10.41 9.69
N ILE A 164 -26.89 10.32 8.51
CA ILE A 164 -27.04 9.18 7.61
C ILE A 164 -26.31 7.97 8.20
N LYS A 165 -27.06 6.93 8.56
CA LYS A 165 -26.51 5.67 9.09
C LYS A 165 -26.09 4.76 7.93
N MET A 166 -24.79 4.55 7.78
CA MET A 166 -24.23 3.59 6.83
C MET A 166 -23.60 2.42 7.59
N TYR A 167 -24.06 1.21 7.30
CA TYR A 167 -23.51 -0.02 7.88
C TYR A 167 -22.65 -0.72 6.82
N THR A 168 -21.49 -1.22 7.22
CA THR A 168 -20.65 -2.05 6.35
C THR A 168 -20.99 -3.52 6.57
N ASP A 169 -20.80 -4.36 5.55
CA ASP A 169 -21.17 -5.79 5.50
C ASP A 169 -20.61 -6.66 6.66
N GLY A 170 -19.73 -6.11 7.50
CA GLY A 170 -19.23 -6.77 8.70
C GLY A 170 -20.17 -6.71 9.93
N SER A 171 -21.23 -5.89 9.91
CA SER A 171 -22.17 -5.81 11.03
C SER A 171 -23.24 -6.89 10.92
N LYS A 172 -23.00 -8.04 11.55
CA LYS A 172 -24.05 -9.05 11.76
C LYS A 172 -25.07 -8.52 12.76
N ASN A 173 -26.35 -8.65 12.41
CA ASN A 173 -27.44 -8.46 13.36
C ASN A 173 -27.52 -9.69 14.27
N GLU A 174 -28.18 -9.61 15.43
CA GLU A 174 -28.48 -10.81 16.26
C GLU A 174 -29.33 -11.85 15.49
N LYS A 175 -29.90 -11.46 14.34
CA LYS A 175 -30.66 -12.32 13.43
C LYS A 175 -29.85 -12.94 12.28
N GLY A 176 -28.53 -12.74 12.25
CA GLY A 176 -27.66 -13.22 11.16
C GLY A 176 -27.42 -12.16 10.10
#